data_AF-A0A0J7YPZ3-F1
#
_entry.id   AF-A0A0J7YPZ3-F1
#
_cell.length_a   1.000
_cell.length_b   1.000
_cell.length_c   1.000
_cell.angle_alpha   90.00
_cell.angle_beta   90.00
_cell.angle_gamma   90.00
#
_symmetry.space_group_name_H-M   'P 1'
#
loop_
_entity.id
_entity.type
_entity.pdbx_description
1 polymer ?
#
loop_
_entity_poly.entity_id
_entity_poly.type
_entity_poly.pdbx_seq_one_letter_code
_entity_poly.pdbx_strand_id
1 'polypeptide(L)'
;CAASNHFGTKRSLLLQTAGDLFLAYFESVRRDYDGNFEIILAGPGLAHGAQTTGQLPQFKVHRFITIHILALAMNLMREPITPLDLCIQIRAGNIPTQDILKLLPPEISSKLTIRLYRFLAQGSFLVSPEGFTKEMKLIHERICRVTSLPELRPVSGNIPLTLTRYVLQLQLPIETVAPLSHALLVLYNRRSPTISKSHTIAAVILAVKLLYGS
;
A
#
# COMPACT_ATOMS: atom_id res chain seq x y z
N CYS A 1 -25.05 -17.08 9.97
CA CYS A 1 -25.42 -16.31 8.77
C CYS A 1 -25.04 -14.81 8.80
N ALA A 2 -24.64 -14.20 9.93
CA ALA A 2 -24.25 -12.78 9.96
C ALA A 2 -22.81 -12.48 9.47
N ALA A 3 -21.88 -13.44 9.61
CA ALA A 3 -20.48 -13.28 9.22
C ALA A 3 -20.26 -13.15 7.69
N SER A 4 -21.08 -13.84 6.88
CA SER A 4 -21.01 -13.75 5.41
C SER A 4 -21.38 -12.37 4.87
N ASN A 5 -22.38 -11.72 5.48
CA ASN A 5 -22.79 -10.36 5.11
C ASN A 5 -21.74 -9.30 5.52
N HIS A 6 -21.07 -9.49 6.66
CA HIS A 6 -20.01 -8.58 7.11
C HIS A 6 -18.77 -8.61 6.20
N PHE A 7 -18.40 -9.79 5.68
CA PHE A 7 -17.31 -9.93 4.71
C PHE A 7 -17.65 -9.31 3.35
N GLY A 8 -18.88 -9.51 2.86
CA GLY A 8 -19.35 -8.90 1.60
C GLY A 8 -19.32 -7.37 1.64
N THR A 9 -19.77 -6.79 2.76
CA THR A 9 -19.82 -5.33 2.95
C THR A 9 -18.42 -4.71 3.04
N LYS A 10 -17.50 -5.33 3.80
CA LYS A 10 -16.10 -4.88 3.89
C LYS A 10 -15.37 -4.97 2.55
N ARG A 11 -15.58 -6.04 1.79
CA ARG A 11 -14.99 -6.21 0.47
C ARG A 11 -15.50 -5.13 -0.50
N SER A 12 -16.80 -4.86 -0.51
CA SER A 12 -17.38 -3.80 -1.34
C SER A 12 -16.78 -2.44 -1.02
N LEU A 13 -16.64 -2.12 0.27
CA LEU A 13 -16.06 -0.86 0.72
C LEU A 13 -14.58 -0.73 0.35
N LEU A 14 -13.80 -1.82 0.44
CA LEU A 14 -12.39 -1.83 0.02
C LEU A 14 -12.25 -1.60 -1.49
N LEU A 15 -13.09 -2.24 -2.30
CA LEU A 15 -13.07 -2.07 -3.74
C LEU A 15 -13.49 -0.66 -4.15
N GLN A 16 -14.51 -0.10 -3.49
CA GLN A 16 -14.94 1.27 -3.71
C GLN A 16 -13.82 2.25 -3.35
N THR A 17 -13.26 2.13 -2.15
CA THR A 17 -12.15 2.99 -1.69
C THR A 17 -10.95 2.89 -2.63
N ALA A 18 -10.58 1.69 -3.06
CA ALA A 18 -9.50 1.51 -4.03
C ALA A 18 -9.83 2.16 -5.39
N GLY A 19 -11.07 2.03 -5.86
CA GLY A 19 -11.55 2.69 -7.08
C GLY A 19 -11.44 4.21 -7.01
N ASP A 20 -11.89 4.81 -5.91
CA ASP A 20 -11.81 6.26 -5.67
C ASP A 20 -10.36 6.74 -5.65
N LEU A 21 -9.45 5.99 -5.01
CA LEU A 21 -8.03 6.29 -5.01
C LEU A 21 -7.39 6.17 -6.40
N PHE A 22 -7.83 5.20 -7.22
CA PHE A 22 -7.40 5.08 -8.61
C PHE A 22 -7.83 6.30 -9.43
N LEU A 23 -9.09 6.71 -9.31
CA LEU A 23 -9.61 7.88 -10.01
C LEU A 23 -8.83 9.13 -9.60
N ALA A 24 -8.61 9.34 -8.30
CA ALA A 24 -7.83 10.47 -7.81
C ALA A 24 -6.36 10.39 -8.26
N TYR A 25 -5.76 9.20 -8.31
CA TYR A 25 -4.42 9.03 -8.83
C TYR A 25 -4.33 9.43 -10.32
N PHE A 26 -5.25 8.97 -11.17
CA PHE A 26 -5.25 9.34 -12.59
C PHE A 26 -5.62 10.81 -12.82
N GLU A 27 -6.49 11.40 -11.99
CA GLU A 27 -6.80 12.83 -12.04
C GLU A 27 -5.56 13.69 -11.72
N SER A 28 -4.74 13.26 -10.76
CA SER A 28 -3.48 13.96 -10.47
C SER A 28 -2.50 13.93 -11.67
N VAL A 29 -2.46 12.82 -12.40
CA VAL A 29 -1.66 12.66 -13.61
C VAL A 29 -2.21 13.54 -14.71
N ARG A 30 -3.54 13.56 -14.89
CA ARG A 30 -4.20 14.44 -15.85
C ARG A 30 -3.83 15.90 -15.61
N ARG A 31 -3.77 16.35 -14.35
CA ARG A 31 -3.38 17.73 -14.02
C ARG A 31 -1.89 18.00 -14.24
N ASP A 32 -1.00 17.06 -13.94
CA ASP A 32 0.45 17.22 -14.18
C ASP A 32 0.77 17.42 -15.67
N TYR A 33 -0.09 16.96 -16.58
CA TYR A 33 0.10 17.04 -18.03
C TYR A 33 -0.96 17.88 -18.75
N ASP A 34 -1.75 18.69 -18.03
CA ASP A 34 -2.84 19.51 -18.59
C ASP A 34 -3.82 18.74 -19.50
N GLY A 35 -4.06 17.47 -19.19
CA GLY A 35 -4.89 16.55 -19.98
C GLY A 35 -4.22 16.02 -21.26
N ASN A 36 -3.02 16.49 -21.59
CA ASN A 36 -2.30 16.16 -22.81
C ASN A 36 -1.23 15.10 -22.52
N PHE A 37 -1.63 13.84 -22.34
CA PHE A 37 -0.69 12.74 -22.10
C PHE A 37 -1.18 11.44 -22.74
N GLU A 38 -0.23 10.54 -23.01
CA GLU A 38 -0.55 9.17 -23.38
C GLU A 38 -0.23 8.22 -22.22
N ILE A 39 -1.20 7.40 -21.84
CA ILE A 39 -0.93 6.30 -20.89
C ILE A 39 -0.13 5.25 -21.63
N ILE A 40 1.00 4.81 -21.07
CA ILE A 40 1.77 3.68 -21.56
C ILE A 40 1.79 2.60 -20.48
N LEU A 41 1.43 1.38 -20.84
CA LEU A 41 1.55 0.24 -19.94
C LEU A 41 3.02 -0.22 -19.96
N ALA A 42 3.74 -0.04 -18.86
CA ALA A 42 5.14 -0.46 -18.76
C ALA A 42 5.21 -1.99 -18.69
N GLY A 43 5.78 -2.61 -19.72
CA GLY A 43 6.09 -4.05 -19.76
C GLY A 43 7.55 -4.30 -20.16
N PRO A 44 8.10 -5.50 -19.93
CA PRO A 44 9.43 -5.85 -20.40
C PRO A 44 9.48 -5.75 -21.93
N GLY A 45 10.51 -5.08 -22.45
CA GLY A 45 10.71 -4.89 -23.89
C GLY A 45 10.18 -3.59 -24.48
N LEU A 46 9.49 -2.73 -23.70
CA LEU A 46 9.33 -1.30 -24.06
C LEU A 46 10.58 -0.51 -23.65
N ALA A 47 11.74 -1.01 -24.06
CA ALA A 47 12.97 -0.24 -24.01
C ALA A 47 12.90 0.80 -25.12
N HIS A 48 12.59 2.05 -24.73
CA HIS A 48 13.10 3.25 -25.39
C HIS A 48 12.83 3.30 -26.90
N GLY A 49 11.56 3.25 -27.29
CA GLY A 49 11.14 3.42 -28.68
C GLY A 49 10.78 4.87 -28.98
N ALA A 50 11.76 5.60 -29.53
CA ALA A 50 11.65 6.87 -30.26
C ALA A 50 11.11 8.10 -29.50
N GLN A 51 12.03 8.94 -29.02
CA GLN A 51 11.77 10.38 -28.96
C GLN A 51 11.53 10.86 -30.40
N THR A 52 10.28 10.87 -30.83
CA THR A 52 9.87 11.62 -32.03
C THR A 52 9.42 12.99 -31.55
N THR A 53 10.05 14.03 -32.08
CA THR A 53 9.68 15.42 -31.86
C THR A 53 8.21 15.62 -32.22
N GLY A 54 7.36 15.85 -31.21
CA GLY A 54 5.91 16.04 -31.35
C GLY A 54 5.01 15.07 -30.56
N GLN A 55 5.56 14.06 -29.87
CA GLN A 55 4.74 13.14 -29.07
C GLN A 55 4.36 13.70 -27.69
N LEU A 56 3.09 13.49 -27.32
CA LEU A 56 2.56 13.81 -25.99
C LEU A 56 3.42 13.17 -24.88
N PRO A 57 3.54 13.80 -23.71
CA PRO A 57 4.22 13.20 -22.57
C PRO A 57 3.59 11.85 -22.21
N GLN A 58 4.46 10.86 -21.98
CA GLN A 58 4.06 9.48 -21.76
C GLN A 58 3.99 9.17 -20.26
N PHE A 59 2.81 8.79 -19.77
CA PHE A 59 2.60 8.36 -18.40
C PHE A 59 2.66 6.83 -18.27
N LYS A 60 3.71 6.33 -17.62
CA LYS A 60 3.90 4.88 -17.45
C LYS A 60 3.08 4.36 -16.28
N VAL A 61 2.08 3.53 -16.58
CA VAL A 61 1.32 2.76 -15.58
C VAL A 61 2.02 1.42 -15.38
N HIS A 62 2.33 1.12 -14.12
CA HIS A 62 2.86 -0.17 -13.70
C HIS A 62 1.80 -0.92 -12.90
N ARG A 63 1.69 -2.25 -13.09
CA ARG A 63 0.79 -3.11 -12.30
C ARG A 63 1.00 -3.05 -10.78
N PHE A 64 2.15 -2.55 -10.32
CA PHE A 64 2.42 -2.39 -8.89
C PHE A 64 1.69 -1.18 -8.31
N ILE A 65 1.31 -0.18 -9.12
CA ILE A 65 0.46 0.93 -8.67
C ILE A 65 -0.82 0.37 -8.06
N THR A 66 -1.39 -0.68 -8.64
CA THR A 66 -2.55 -1.40 -8.09
C THR A 66 -2.34 -1.91 -6.68
N ILE A 67 -1.17 -2.48 -6.40
CA ILE A 67 -0.85 -3.04 -5.09
C ILE A 67 -0.66 -1.93 -4.06
N HIS A 68 0.01 -0.84 -4.43
CA HIS A 68 0.20 0.31 -3.55
C HIS A 68 -1.13 1.01 -3.27
N ILE A 69 -1.99 1.20 -4.27
CA ILE A 69 -3.33 1.78 -4.09
C ILE A 69 -4.21 0.88 -3.21
N LEU A 70 -4.14 -0.44 -3.39
CA LEU A 70 -4.81 -1.38 -2.51
C LEU A 70 -4.28 -1.25 -1.07
N ALA A 71 -2.95 -1.17 -0.88
CA ALA A 71 -2.33 -0.96 0.43
C ALA A 71 -2.80 0.34 1.09
N LEU A 72 -2.92 1.43 0.31
CA LEU A 72 -3.46 2.71 0.75
C LEU A 72 -4.92 2.58 1.18
N ALA A 73 -5.75 1.91 0.40
CA ALA A 73 -7.16 1.68 0.72
C ALA A 73 -7.31 0.88 2.03
N MET A 74 -6.51 -0.17 2.21
CA MET A 74 -6.50 -0.95 3.45
C MET A 74 -6.09 -0.10 4.66
N ASN A 75 -5.11 0.79 4.50
CA ASN A 75 -4.69 1.70 5.55
C ASN A 75 -5.80 2.72 5.90
N LEU A 76 -6.48 3.29 4.91
CA LEU A 76 -7.60 4.20 5.12
C LEU A 76 -8.78 3.53 5.83
N MET A 77 -9.04 2.25 5.51
CA MET A 77 -10.03 1.41 6.18
C MET A 77 -9.58 0.91 7.56
N ARG A 78 -8.34 1.20 7.97
CA ARG A 78 -7.71 0.71 9.21
C ARG A 78 -7.67 -0.81 9.30
N GLU A 79 -7.63 -1.50 8.17
CA GLU A 79 -7.44 -2.94 8.14
C GLU A 79 -6.05 -3.28 8.70
N PRO A 80 -5.89 -4.41 9.42
CA PRO A 80 -4.69 -4.71 10.17
C PRO A 80 -3.56 -5.27 9.30
N ILE A 81 -3.28 -4.61 8.17
CA ILE A 81 -2.29 -5.04 7.19
C ILE A 81 -1.24 -3.96 6.98
N THR A 82 0.02 -4.35 7.10
CA THR A 82 1.19 -3.51 6.89
C THR A 82 1.79 -3.76 5.50
N PRO A 83 2.58 -2.82 4.96
CA PRO A 83 3.42 -3.06 3.78
C PRO A 83 4.30 -4.29 3.90
N LEU A 84 4.83 -4.60 5.10
CA LEU A 84 5.61 -5.80 5.31
C LEU A 84 4.78 -7.07 5.05
N ASP A 85 3.51 -7.11 5.47
CA ASP A 85 2.63 -8.24 5.18
C ASP A 85 2.40 -8.39 3.70
N LEU A 86 2.11 -7.30 3.00
CA LEU A 86 1.91 -7.33 1.56
C LEU A 86 3.19 -7.81 0.86
N CYS A 87 4.37 -7.35 1.28
CA CYS A 87 5.64 -7.85 0.77
C CYS A 87 5.78 -9.37 0.99
N ILE A 88 5.46 -9.86 2.19
CA ILE A 88 5.51 -11.30 2.53
C ILE A 88 4.53 -12.09 1.67
N GLN A 89 3.28 -11.64 1.55
CA GLN A 89 2.24 -12.30 0.76
C GLN A 89 2.57 -12.33 -0.73
N ILE A 90 3.21 -11.28 -1.25
CA ILE A 90 3.71 -11.23 -2.63
C ILE A 90 4.86 -12.22 -2.84
N ARG A 91 5.85 -12.23 -1.93
CA ARG A 91 7.00 -13.15 -2.01
C ARG A 91 6.57 -14.61 -1.88
N ALA A 92 5.57 -14.87 -1.05
CA ALA A 92 4.95 -16.19 -0.91
C ALA A 92 4.10 -16.61 -2.12
N GLY A 93 3.85 -15.70 -3.07
CA GLY A 93 3.01 -15.97 -4.25
C GLY A 93 1.50 -15.91 -3.99
N ASN A 94 1.07 -15.61 -2.76
CA ASN A 94 -0.35 -15.49 -2.40
C ASN A 94 -1.01 -14.27 -3.05
N ILE A 95 -0.25 -13.18 -3.22
CA ILE A 95 -0.65 -12.06 -4.08
C ILE A 95 0.06 -12.26 -5.42
N PRO A 96 -0.67 -12.60 -6.49
CA PRO A 96 -0.05 -12.93 -7.75
C PRO A 96 0.45 -11.68 -8.45
N THR A 97 1.76 -11.61 -8.62
CA THR A 97 2.43 -10.44 -9.24
C THR A 97 3.31 -10.79 -10.42
N GLN A 98 3.74 -12.05 -10.58
CA GLN A 98 4.69 -12.46 -11.62
C GLN A 98 4.02 -13.17 -12.81
N ASP A 99 2.90 -13.86 -12.59
CA ASP A 99 2.21 -14.70 -13.59
C ASP A 99 0.67 -14.51 -13.57
N ILE A 100 0.19 -13.26 -13.56
CA ILE A 100 -1.25 -12.97 -13.49
C ILE A 100 -2.01 -13.63 -14.64
N LEU A 101 -1.40 -13.71 -15.82
CA LEU A 101 -1.98 -14.38 -16.99
C LEU A 101 -2.34 -15.85 -16.75
N LYS A 102 -1.56 -16.57 -15.93
CA LYS A 102 -1.83 -18.00 -15.63
C LYS A 102 -3.05 -18.19 -14.74
N LEU A 103 -3.50 -17.14 -14.05
CA LEU A 103 -4.64 -17.17 -13.15
C LEU A 103 -5.93 -16.70 -13.82
N LEU A 104 -5.84 -16.16 -15.04
CA LEU A 104 -7.02 -15.73 -15.77
C LEU A 104 -7.68 -16.96 -16.43
N PRO A 105 -9.02 -17.07 -16.33
CA PRO A 105 -9.77 -18.04 -17.12
C PRO A 105 -9.45 -17.89 -18.62
N PRO A 106 -9.36 -18.99 -19.38
CA PRO A 106 -9.07 -18.95 -20.82
C PRO A 106 -10.01 -18.03 -21.61
N GLU A 107 -11.27 -17.91 -21.17
CA GLU A 107 -12.30 -17.07 -21.78
C GLU A 107 -12.02 -15.57 -21.59
N ILE A 108 -11.31 -15.20 -20.52
CA ILE A 108 -10.88 -13.81 -20.27
C ILE A 108 -9.54 -13.57 -20.95
N SER A 109 -8.61 -14.52 -20.85
CA SER A 109 -7.27 -14.43 -21.44
C SER A 109 -7.33 -14.22 -22.96
N SER A 110 -8.21 -14.95 -23.65
CA SER A 110 -8.43 -14.83 -25.11
C SER A 110 -9.03 -13.49 -25.54
N LYS A 111 -9.65 -12.74 -24.61
CA LYS A 111 -10.23 -11.41 -24.87
C LYS A 111 -9.28 -10.27 -24.53
N LEU A 112 -8.09 -10.56 -23.99
CA LEU A 112 -7.11 -9.54 -23.69
C LEU A 112 -6.56 -8.93 -24.97
N THR A 113 -6.57 -7.60 -25.04
CA THR A 113 -5.82 -6.91 -26.07
C THR A 113 -4.33 -7.19 -25.91
N ILE A 114 -3.56 -7.16 -27.00
CA ILE A 114 -2.08 -7.34 -26.96
C ILE A 114 -1.44 -6.43 -25.91
N ARG A 115 -1.97 -5.21 -25.76
CA ARG A 115 -1.54 -4.22 -24.79
C ARG A 115 -1.77 -4.66 -23.34
N LEU A 116 -2.96 -5.17 -23.01
CA LEU A 116 -3.27 -5.71 -21.68
C LEU A 116 -2.52 -7.01 -21.41
N TYR A 117 -2.41 -7.88 -22.40
CA TYR A 117 -1.63 -9.11 -22.30
C TYR A 117 -0.18 -8.81 -21.91
N ARG A 118 0.49 -7.86 -22.59
CA ARG A 118 1.87 -7.45 -22.27
C ARG A 118 2.01 -6.81 -20.89
N PHE A 119 1.01 -6.05 -20.44
CA PHE A 119 0.99 -5.45 -19.11
C PHE A 119 0.91 -6.51 -17.99
N LEU A 120 0.18 -7.60 -18.25
CA LEU A 120 0.00 -8.71 -17.33
C LEU A 120 1.11 -9.77 -17.45
N ALA A 121 1.83 -9.79 -18.57
CA ALA A 121 2.97 -10.67 -18.81
C ALA A 121 4.14 -10.36 -17.86
N GLN A 122 5.00 -11.37 -17.70
CA GLN A 122 6.07 -11.47 -16.71
C GLN A 122 6.76 -10.15 -16.31
N GLY A 123 7.03 -10.04 -15.02
CA GLY A 123 7.93 -9.03 -14.49
C GLY A 123 8.33 -9.43 -13.08
N SER A 124 9.57 -9.15 -12.70
CA SER A 124 10.03 -9.41 -11.34
C SER A 124 9.62 -8.24 -10.44
N PHE A 125 9.05 -8.55 -9.27
CA PHE A 125 8.84 -7.56 -8.23
C PHE A 125 9.85 -7.83 -7.12
N LEU A 126 10.96 -7.09 -7.13
CA LEU A 126 11.90 -7.07 -6.00
C LEU A 126 11.38 -6.09 -4.96
N VAL A 127 10.61 -6.62 -4.01
CA VAL A 127 9.99 -5.80 -2.96
C VAL A 127 10.91 -5.73 -1.76
N SER A 128 11.59 -4.62 -1.55
CA SER A 128 12.01 -4.27 -0.18
C SER A 128 10.85 -3.57 0.52
N PRO A 129 10.56 -3.88 1.80
CA PRO A 129 9.53 -3.17 2.57
C PRO A 129 9.73 -1.65 2.58
N GLU A 130 10.99 -1.20 2.59
CA GLU A 130 11.37 0.21 2.53
C GLU A 130 11.01 0.83 1.18
N GLY A 131 11.36 0.15 0.08
CA GLY A 131 11.03 0.60 -1.28
C GLY A 131 9.52 0.68 -1.49
N PHE A 132 8.79 -0.34 -1.05
CA PHE A 132 7.33 -0.36 -1.10
C PHE A 132 6.72 0.81 -0.33
N THR A 133 7.20 1.07 0.88
CA THR A 133 6.70 2.17 1.71
C THR A 133 6.96 3.53 1.06
N LYS A 134 8.14 3.71 0.45
CA LYS A 134 8.51 4.93 -0.27
C LYS A 134 7.59 5.18 -1.47
N GLU A 135 7.39 4.18 -2.32
CA GLU A 135 6.49 4.28 -3.48
C GLU A 135 5.04 4.53 -3.07
N MET A 136 4.57 3.83 -2.04
CA MET A 136 3.23 4.05 -1.48
C MET A 136 3.04 5.51 -1.01
N LYS A 137 4.07 6.10 -0.40
CA LYS A 137 4.06 7.51 0.03
C LYS A 137 3.99 8.47 -1.16
N LEU A 138 4.79 8.23 -2.20
CA LEU A 138 4.77 9.05 -3.43
C LEU A 138 3.39 9.02 -4.10
N ILE A 139 2.77 7.84 -4.18
CA ILE A 139 1.41 7.68 -4.72
C ILE A 139 0.40 8.47 -3.89
N HIS A 140 0.50 8.40 -2.56
CA HIS A 140 -0.39 9.16 -1.69
C HIS A 140 -0.21 10.68 -1.81
N GLU A 141 1.04 11.17 -1.77
CA GLU A 141 1.34 12.59 -1.94
C GLU A 141 0.77 13.11 -3.26
N ARG A 142 0.85 12.31 -4.31
CA ARG A 142 0.26 12.59 -5.63
C ARG A 142 -1.27 12.65 -5.57
N ILE A 143 -1.94 11.71 -4.91
CA ILE A 143 -3.40 11.72 -4.74
C ILE A 143 -3.88 12.94 -3.92
N CYS A 144 -3.13 13.31 -2.88
CA CYS A 144 -3.46 14.46 -2.02
C CYS A 144 -3.45 15.81 -2.76
N ARG A 145 -2.82 15.90 -3.93
CA ARG A 145 -2.84 17.12 -4.75
C ARG A 145 -4.22 17.41 -5.35
N VAL A 146 -5.07 16.40 -5.48
CA VAL A 146 -6.37 16.52 -6.17
C VAL A 146 -7.56 16.21 -5.28
N THR A 147 -7.33 15.57 -4.15
CA THR A 147 -8.36 15.22 -3.17
C THR A 147 -7.85 15.48 -1.77
N SER A 148 -8.72 15.98 -0.88
CA SER A 148 -8.44 16.03 0.54
C SER A 148 -8.62 14.62 1.13
N LEU A 149 -7.61 13.77 1.00
CA LEU A 149 -7.57 12.56 1.80
C LEU A 149 -7.25 12.92 3.24
N PRO A 150 -7.76 12.15 4.23
CA PRO A 150 -7.18 12.19 5.56
C PRO A 150 -5.68 11.98 5.39
N GLU A 151 -4.84 12.75 6.10
CA GLU A 151 -3.41 12.50 6.10
C GLU A 151 -3.18 11.00 6.24
N LEU A 152 -2.42 10.39 5.32
CA LEU A 152 -1.85 9.08 5.57
C LEU A 152 -1.24 9.17 6.95
N ARG A 153 -1.93 8.56 7.92
CA ARG A 153 -1.26 8.21 9.15
C ARG A 153 -0.12 7.32 8.65
N PRO A 154 1.15 7.69 8.93
CA PRO A 154 2.31 6.97 8.43
C PRO A 154 2.03 5.49 8.63
N VAL A 155 2.36 4.60 7.69
CA VAL A 155 2.12 3.14 7.69
C VAL A 155 2.06 2.44 9.07
N SER A 156 2.73 2.99 10.08
CA SER A 156 2.29 2.97 11.49
C SER A 156 0.81 3.38 11.76
N GLY A 157 -0.11 3.43 10.80
CA GLY A 157 -1.41 4.12 10.91
C GLY A 157 -2.38 3.39 11.84
N ASN A 158 -2.09 2.11 12.03
CA ASN A 158 -2.59 1.30 13.11
C ASN A 158 -1.47 1.09 14.15
N ILE A 159 -1.06 2.17 14.83
CA ILE A 159 -0.07 2.14 15.92
C ILE A 159 -0.41 1.01 16.91
N PRO A 160 -1.67 0.84 17.37
CA PRO A 160 -2.04 -0.25 18.27
C PRO A 160 -1.71 -1.64 17.71
N LEU A 161 -1.98 -1.87 16.43
CA LEU A 161 -1.65 -3.14 15.78
C LEU A 161 -0.14 -3.32 15.59
N THR A 162 0.56 -2.27 15.20
CA THR A 162 2.02 -2.32 15.01
C THR A 162 2.71 -2.65 16.33
N LEU A 163 2.26 -2.04 17.43
CA LEU A 163 2.69 -2.36 18.78
C LEU A 163 2.38 -3.80 19.16
N THR A 164 1.13 -4.22 19.00
CA THR A 164 0.66 -5.60 19.23
C THR A 164 1.60 -6.60 18.53
N ARG A 165 1.98 -6.33 17.28
CA ARG A 165 2.88 -7.21 16.52
C ARG A 165 4.31 -7.22 17.03
N TYR A 166 4.88 -6.07 17.37
CA TYR A 166 6.22 -6.05 17.96
C TYR A 166 6.25 -6.81 19.29
N VAL A 167 5.23 -6.63 20.11
CA VAL A 167 5.10 -7.30 21.41
C VAL A 167 4.96 -8.82 21.22
N LEU A 168 4.14 -9.29 20.26
CA LEU A 168 4.04 -10.71 19.93
C LEU A 168 5.34 -11.29 19.36
N GLN A 169 6.01 -10.56 18.46
CA GLN A 169 7.29 -11.01 17.87
C GLN A 169 8.39 -11.16 18.92
N LEU A 170 8.38 -10.30 19.94
CA LEU A 170 9.31 -10.35 21.06
C LEU A 170 8.86 -11.33 22.16
N GLN A 171 7.74 -12.04 21.97
CA GLN A 171 7.16 -12.98 22.93
C GLN A 171 6.87 -12.33 24.30
N LEU A 172 6.48 -11.06 24.28
CA LEU A 172 6.18 -10.28 25.48
C LEU A 172 4.69 -10.37 25.84
N PRO A 173 4.31 -10.17 27.13
CA PRO A 173 2.91 -10.20 27.55
C PRO A 173 2.10 -9.08 26.89
N ILE A 174 1.29 -9.45 25.89
CA ILE A 174 0.57 -8.50 25.04
C ILE A 174 -0.41 -7.63 25.81
N GLU A 175 -1.09 -8.21 26.79
CA GLU A 175 -2.14 -7.56 27.58
C GLU A 175 -1.61 -6.41 28.44
N THR A 176 -0.31 -6.39 28.75
CA THR A 176 0.31 -5.35 29.57
C THR A 176 1.22 -4.44 28.74
N VAL A 177 2.06 -5.03 27.89
CA VAL A 177 3.07 -4.26 27.14
C VAL A 177 2.43 -3.44 26.02
N ALA A 178 1.51 -4.00 25.21
CA ALA A 178 0.96 -3.27 24.07
C ALA A 178 0.09 -2.06 24.48
N PRO A 179 -0.81 -2.16 25.50
CA PRO A 179 -1.54 -0.99 26.00
C PRO A 179 -0.63 0.08 26.59
N LEU A 180 0.40 -0.30 27.35
CA LEU A 180 1.33 0.65 27.95
C LEU A 180 2.17 1.36 26.87
N SER A 181 2.70 0.64 25.88
CA SER A 181 3.41 1.24 24.75
C SER A 181 2.53 2.20 23.96
N HIS A 182 1.24 1.86 23.79
CA HIS A 182 0.28 2.74 23.14
C HIS A 182 0.06 4.02 23.95
N ALA A 183 -0.14 3.90 25.26
CA ALA A 183 -0.30 5.05 26.15
C ALA A 183 0.94 5.97 26.12
N LEU A 184 2.15 5.40 26.13
CA LEU A 184 3.41 6.15 26.00
C LEU A 184 3.50 6.90 24.66
N LEU A 185 3.11 6.27 23.56
CA LEU A 185 3.08 6.93 22.24
C LEU A 185 2.05 8.04 22.18
N VAL A 186 0.86 7.86 22.76
CA VAL A 186 -0.17 8.90 22.83
C VAL A 186 0.36 10.10 23.63
N LEU A 187 1.05 9.87 24.75
CA LEU A 187 1.69 10.94 25.54
C LEU A 187 2.79 11.66 24.76
N TYR A 188 3.63 10.92 24.04
CA TYR A 188 4.67 11.49 23.19
C TYR A 188 4.09 12.33 22.05
N ASN A 189 3.03 11.84 21.39
CA ASN A 189 2.39 12.50 20.26
C ASN A 189 1.85 13.89 20.60
N ARG A 190 1.43 14.10 21.86
CA ARG A 190 0.99 15.40 22.36
C ARG A 190 2.10 16.45 22.35
N ARG A 191 3.37 16.03 22.36
CA ARG A 191 4.55 16.92 22.34
C ARG A 191 5.29 16.93 21.01
N SER A 192 5.18 15.88 20.22
CA SER A 192 5.76 15.78 18.89
C SER A 192 4.78 15.07 17.95
N PRO A 193 4.19 15.78 16.97
CA PRO A 193 3.10 15.25 16.14
C PRO A 193 3.56 14.16 15.15
N THR A 194 4.86 13.93 15.02
CA THR A 194 5.43 12.98 14.07
C THR A 194 5.93 11.73 14.77
N ILE A 195 5.15 10.65 14.68
CA ILE A 195 5.54 9.32 15.17
C ILE A 195 6.24 8.56 14.03
N SER A 196 7.47 8.12 14.30
CA SER A 196 8.23 7.23 13.41
C SER A 196 8.25 5.80 13.95
N LYS A 197 8.73 4.85 13.13
CA LYS A 197 8.97 3.46 13.54
C LYS A 197 9.88 3.36 14.77
N SER A 198 10.93 4.17 14.83
CA SER A 198 11.87 4.21 15.97
C SER A 198 11.17 4.63 17.27
N HIS A 199 10.23 5.59 17.19
CA HIS A 199 9.42 5.97 18.36
C HIS A 199 8.52 4.82 18.81
N THR A 200 7.94 4.07 17.87
CA THR A 200 7.11 2.90 18.17
C THR A 200 7.91 1.82 18.91
N ILE A 201 9.13 1.54 18.43
CA ILE A 201 10.05 0.59 19.09
C ILE A 201 10.48 1.10 20.46
N ALA A 202 10.84 2.39 20.57
CA ALA A 202 11.24 3.00 21.84
C ALA A 202 10.12 2.92 22.89
N ALA A 203 8.86 3.10 22.48
CA ALA A 203 7.72 2.94 23.37
C ALA A 203 7.51 1.49 23.85
N VAL A 204 7.83 0.49 23.02
CA VAL A 204 7.86 -0.92 23.44
C VAL A 204 8.96 -1.16 24.47
N ILE A 205 10.18 -0.70 24.19
CA ILE A 205 11.33 -0.85 25.12
C ILE A 205 11.05 -0.17 26.46
N LEU A 206 10.53 1.06 26.43
CA LEU A 206 10.17 1.80 27.64
C LEU A 206 9.05 1.12 28.43
N ALA A 207 8.02 0.60 27.76
CA ALA A 207 6.97 -0.15 28.43
C ALA A 207 7.50 -1.41 29.13
N VAL A 208 8.37 -2.17 28.46
CA VAL A 208 9.03 -3.34 29.07
C VAL A 208 9.87 -2.92 30.28
N LYS A 209 10.67 -1.84 30.15
CA LYS A 209 11.50 -1.34 31.24
C LYS A 209 10.68 -0.83 32.43
N LEU A 210 9.52 -0.21 32.20
CA LEU A 210 8.64 0.25 33.28
C LEU A 210 7.93 -0.92 33.99
N LEU A 211 7.62 -2.00 33.26
CA LEU A 211 6.92 -3.16 33.83
C LEU A 211 7.87 -4.14 34.53
N TYR A 212 9.08 -4.32 34.01
CA TYR A 212 10.00 -5.38 34.44
C TYR A 212 11.40 -4.87 34.79
N GLY A 213 11.69 -3.60 34.55
CA GLY A 213 12.98 -3.00 34.88
C GLY A 213 13.06 -2.66 36.35
N SER A 214 13.78 -3.50 37.09
CA SER A 214 14.41 -3.17 38.38
C SER A 214 15.80 -2.62 38.12
#